data_AF-A0A958VEM5-F1
#
_entry.id   AF-A0A958VEM5-F1
#
_cell.length_a   1.000
_cell.length_b   1.000
_cell.length_c   1.000
_cell.angle_alpha   90.00
_cell.angle_beta   90.00
_cell.angle_gamma   90.00
#
_symmetry.space_group_name_H-M   'P 1'
#
loop_
_entity.id
_entity.type
_entity.pdbx_description
1 polymer ?
#
loop_
_entity_poly.entity_id
_entity_poly.type
_entity_poly.pdbx_seq_one_letter_code
_entity_poly.pdbx_strand_id
1 'polypeptide(L)'
;VQKWKVDENNKMEVQMKQLGIAYASGELTQETIDDGIKKISEMLEYNYNVEFDARHIVGDNPGDFNDTNYGCNRVEGPDAMHGTHVSGIICATRGNGIGNDGVADNVQIMTLRAVPNGDERDKDIALAIRYAVDNGAKVINMSFGKSYAQYPDEVYEAMKYASDNDVLMIHAAGNDHKDIDTEPNFPKVHYDGKADIDLVLTIGASTRYLNADPAAGEGLAAGFSNYGKKSVDIFAPGLEIYSTVPDDKYLSTQGTSMAAPMVAGVAALIKSYYPKLTMKQVKQIILETGVDYSDHEVILPGQDDKLGPFGSLSITGKVVNVYNALQKAEEMSK
;
A
#
# COMPACT_ATOMS: atom_id res chain seq x y z
N VAL A 1 -6.13 -25.44 42.32
CA VAL A 1 -5.05 -25.50 41.31
C VAL A 1 -4.76 -24.08 40.87
N GLN A 2 -3.57 -23.55 41.14
CA GLN A 2 -3.14 -22.25 40.61
C GLN A 2 -3.04 -22.43 39.10
N LYS A 3 -3.97 -21.84 38.34
CA LYS A 3 -3.86 -21.81 36.87
C LYS A 3 -2.66 -20.93 36.54
N TRP A 4 -1.80 -21.41 35.63
CA TRP A 4 -0.72 -20.60 35.09
C TRP A 4 -1.31 -19.31 34.52
N LYS A 5 -0.73 -18.17 34.92
CA LYS A 5 -1.05 -16.84 34.38
C LYS A 5 0.15 -16.39 33.59
N VAL A 6 -0.10 -15.98 32.35
CA VAL A 6 0.91 -15.42 31.45
C VAL A 6 1.38 -14.09 32.03
N ASP A 7 2.70 -13.92 32.14
CA ASP A 7 3.26 -12.59 32.39
C ASP A 7 3.20 -11.77 31.10
N GLU A 8 2.34 -10.75 31.09
CA GLU A 8 2.13 -9.88 29.91
C GLU A 8 3.37 -9.06 29.56
N ASN A 9 4.34 -8.92 30.48
CA ASN A 9 5.61 -8.25 30.19
C ASN A 9 6.67 -9.21 29.61
N ASN A 10 6.43 -10.51 29.66
CA ASN A 10 7.33 -11.52 29.09
C ASN A 10 6.91 -11.86 27.66
N LYS A 11 7.59 -11.26 26.68
CA LYS A 11 7.32 -11.45 25.25
C LYS A 11 7.25 -12.93 24.83
N MET A 12 8.08 -13.78 25.43
CA MET A 12 8.11 -15.21 25.10
C MET A 12 6.87 -15.95 25.62
N GLU A 13 6.40 -15.62 26.82
CA GLU A 13 5.17 -16.22 27.36
C GLU A 13 3.92 -15.75 26.61
N VAL A 14 3.89 -14.48 26.20
CA VAL A 14 2.83 -13.92 25.35
C VAL A 14 2.79 -14.63 24.00
N GLN A 15 3.94 -14.79 23.34
CA GLN A 15 4.03 -15.51 22.06
C GLN A 15 3.61 -16.99 22.19
N MET A 16 4.05 -17.68 23.25
CA MET A 16 3.62 -19.06 23.48
C MET A 16 2.11 -19.19 23.71
N LYS A 17 1.51 -18.23 24.41
CA LYS A 17 0.05 -18.18 24.59
C LYS A 17 -0.66 -17.98 23.24
N GLN A 18 -0.20 -17.04 22.43
CA GLN A 18 -0.76 -16.77 21.09
C GLN A 18 -0.65 -18.00 20.18
N LEU A 19 0.50 -18.68 20.17
CA LEU A 19 0.70 -19.88 19.37
C LEU A 19 -0.22 -21.03 19.82
N GLY A 20 -0.40 -21.18 21.15
CA GLY A 20 -1.34 -22.14 21.72
C GLY A 20 -2.81 -21.83 21.38
N ILE A 21 -3.20 -20.55 21.35
CA ILE A 21 -4.52 -20.10 20.92
C ILE A 21 -4.72 -20.41 19.43
N ALA A 22 -3.77 -20.03 18.57
CA ALA A 22 -3.83 -20.28 17.13
C ALA A 22 -3.92 -21.78 16.79
N TYR A 23 -3.23 -22.62 17.56
CA TYR A 23 -3.35 -24.08 17.43
C TYR A 23 -4.74 -24.57 17.87
N ALA A 24 -5.27 -24.04 18.97
CA ALA A 24 -6.58 -24.43 19.49
C ALA A 24 -7.77 -23.91 18.65
N SER A 25 -7.62 -22.76 17.99
CA SER A 25 -8.61 -22.17 17.10
C SER A 25 -8.65 -22.82 15.70
N GLY A 26 -7.61 -23.59 15.35
CA GLY A 26 -7.46 -24.20 14.03
C GLY A 26 -6.86 -23.26 12.97
N GLU A 27 -6.43 -22.06 13.36
CA GLU A 27 -5.74 -21.10 12.49
C GLU A 27 -4.33 -21.55 12.10
N LEU A 28 -3.70 -22.36 12.96
CA LEU A 28 -2.36 -22.94 12.73
C LEU A 28 -2.45 -24.19 11.83
N THR A 29 -2.85 -24.00 10.58
CA THR A 29 -2.89 -25.06 9.56
C THR A 29 -1.49 -25.38 9.03
N GLN A 30 -1.32 -26.55 8.37
CA GLN A 30 -0.06 -26.88 7.71
C GLN A 30 0.35 -25.82 6.68
N GLU A 31 -0.63 -25.29 5.93
CA GLU A 31 -0.41 -24.21 4.96
C GLU A 31 0.10 -22.93 5.64
N THR A 32 -0.53 -22.51 6.74
CA THR A 32 -0.10 -21.34 7.54
C THR A 32 1.32 -21.52 8.08
N ILE A 33 1.68 -22.74 8.49
CA ILE A 33 3.03 -23.07 8.97
C ILE A 33 4.04 -23.00 7.82
N ASP A 34 3.73 -23.60 6.67
CA ASP A 34 4.62 -23.63 5.50
C ASP A 34 4.87 -22.21 4.98
N ASP A 35 3.84 -21.36 4.92
CA ASP A 35 3.96 -19.94 4.59
C ASP A 35 4.81 -19.18 5.62
N GLY A 36 4.65 -19.49 6.91
CA GLY A 36 5.47 -18.93 7.99
C GLY A 36 6.94 -19.31 7.83
N ILE A 37 7.25 -20.58 7.53
CA ILE A 37 8.61 -21.07 7.27
C ILE A 37 9.20 -20.34 6.07
N LYS A 38 8.44 -20.21 4.98
CA LYS A 38 8.89 -19.52 3.77
C LYS A 38 9.26 -18.06 4.08
N LYS A 39 8.37 -17.30 4.72
CA LYS A 39 8.63 -15.89 5.10
C LYS A 39 9.84 -15.73 6.00
N ILE A 40 9.98 -16.58 7.01
CA ILE A 40 11.13 -16.54 7.93
C ILE A 40 12.43 -16.89 7.19
N SER A 41 12.39 -17.87 6.28
CA SER A 41 13.56 -18.25 5.47
C SER A 41 13.99 -17.11 4.54
N GLU A 42 13.04 -16.47 3.85
CA GLU A 42 13.32 -15.29 3.01
C GLU A 42 13.91 -14.13 3.84
N MET A 43 13.35 -13.86 5.03
CA MET A 43 13.90 -12.85 5.94
C MET A 43 15.34 -13.16 6.35
N LEU A 44 15.65 -14.43 6.64
CA LEU A 44 17.00 -14.86 7.02
C LEU A 44 17.97 -14.83 5.84
N GLU A 45 17.53 -15.20 4.64
CA GLU A 45 18.37 -15.25 3.45
C GLU A 45 18.69 -13.85 2.88
N TYR A 46 17.72 -12.93 2.95
CA TYR A 46 17.79 -11.63 2.27
C TYR A 46 17.78 -10.44 3.25
N ASN A 47 16.76 -10.30 4.10
CA ASN A 47 16.57 -9.08 4.92
C ASN A 47 17.59 -8.95 6.08
N TYR A 48 17.90 -10.05 6.75
CA TYR A 48 18.82 -10.08 7.90
C TYR A 48 20.23 -10.54 7.52
N ASN A 49 20.45 -10.93 6.28
CA ASN A 49 21.75 -11.38 5.79
C ASN A 49 22.59 -10.19 5.32
N VAL A 50 23.49 -9.72 6.18
CA VAL A 50 24.40 -8.60 5.88
C VAL A 50 25.39 -8.90 4.75
N GLU A 51 25.60 -10.17 4.40
CA GLU A 51 26.49 -10.59 3.31
C GLU A 51 25.75 -10.72 1.98
N PHE A 52 24.41 -10.64 1.97
CA PHE A 52 23.63 -10.72 0.74
C PHE A 52 23.76 -9.45 -0.08
N ASP A 53 24.41 -9.55 -1.24
CA ASP A 53 24.47 -8.45 -2.22
C ASP A 53 23.58 -8.76 -3.43
N ALA A 54 22.35 -8.25 -3.45
CA ALA A 54 21.51 -8.32 -4.66
C ALA A 54 22.02 -7.44 -5.82
N ARG A 55 22.90 -6.46 -5.55
CA ARG A 55 23.29 -5.44 -6.54
C ARG A 55 24.27 -5.96 -7.58
N HIS A 56 25.00 -7.04 -7.29
CA HIS A 56 25.91 -7.65 -8.24
C HIS A 56 25.23 -8.02 -9.59
N ILE A 57 23.93 -8.33 -9.56
CA ILE A 57 23.14 -8.65 -10.78
C ILE A 57 22.94 -7.41 -11.65
N VAL A 58 22.73 -6.25 -11.03
CA VAL A 58 22.54 -4.96 -11.73
C VAL A 58 23.90 -4.40 -12.18
N GLY A 59 24.92 -4.55 -11.34
CA GLY A 59 26.31 -4.23 -11.67
C GLY A 59 26.64 -2.73 -11.70
N ASP A 60 25.81 -1.89 -11.08
CA ASP A 60 25.94 -0.43 -11.06
C ASP A 60 26.22 0.12 -9.65
N ASN A 61 26.46 1.44 -9.57
CA ASN A 61 26.64 2.14 -8.30
C ASN A 61 25.29 2.60 -7.72
N PRO A 62 24.87 2.13 -6.54
CA PRO A 62 23.59 2.52 -5.93
C PRO A 62 23.54 3.99 -5.49
N GLY A 63 24.69 4.68 -5.40
CA GLY A 63 24.75 6.11 -5.08
C GLY A 63 24.85 7.02 -6.31
N ASP A 64 24.88 6.49 -7.53
CA ASP A 64 24.92 7.30 -8.76
C ASP A 64 23.54 7.39 -9.41
N PHE A 65 22.85 8.51 -9.17
CA PHE A 65 21.52 8.78 -9.70
C PHE A 65 21.54 9.31 -11.16
N ASN A 66 22.71 9.51 -11.76
CA ASN A 66 22.82 9.92 -13.17
C ASN A 66 22.76 8.76 -14.14
N ASP A 67 22.81 7.52 -13.64
CA ASP A 67 22.60 6.31 -14.40
C ASP A 67 21.10 6.12 -14.69
N THR A 68 20.61 6.89 -15.66
CA THR A 68 19.18 7.04 -15.96
C THR A 68 18.64 6.01 -16.95
N ASN A 69 19.46 5.03 -17.35
CA ASN A 69 19.01 3.95 -18.24
C ASN A 69 18.12 2.97 -17.45
N TYR A 70 16.86 3.35 -17.29
CA TYR A 70 15.87 2.63 -16.49
C TYR A 70 14.77 2.01 -17.36
N GLY A 71 13.99 1.10 -16.78
CA GLY A 71 12.93 0.37 -17.47
C GLY A 71 13.40 -0.99 -18.01
N CYS A 72 12.51 -1.98 -17.92
CA CYS A 72 12.78 -3.34 -18.38
C CYS A 72 11.47 -3.99 -18.83
N ASN A 73 11.45 -4.56 -20.05
CA ASN A 73 10.28 -5.26 -20.56
C ASN A 73 10.14 -6.71 -20.04
N ARG A 74 11.10 -7.19 -19.25
CA ARG A 74 11.03 -8.48 -18.55
C ARG A 74 10.33 -8.29 -17.20
N VAL A 75 9.01 -8.23 -17.25
CA VAL A 75 8.16 -7.84 -16.10
C VAL A 75 7.94 -8.96 -15.08
N GLU A 76 8.12 -10.23 -15.48
CA GLU A 76 7.91 -11.38 -14.61
C GLU A 76 9.03 -11.49 -13.55
N GLY A 77 10.30 -11.47 -13.96
CA GLY A 77 11.41 -11.64 -13.03
C GLY A 77 11.35 -12.98 -12.27
N PRO A 78 12.10 -13.12 -11.15
CA PRO A 78 12.00 -14.31 -10.30
C PRO A 78 10.70 -14.38 -9.48
N ASP A 79 10.05 -13.23 -9.26
CA ASP A 79 8.75 -13.12 -8.60
C ASP A 79 7.99 -11.92 -9.17
N ALA A 80 6.77 -12.16 -9.64
CA ALA A 80 5.85 -11.17 -10.17
C ALA A 80 4.52 -11.11 -9.39
N MET A 81 4.34 -11.95 -8.37
CA MET A 81 3.04 -12.23 -7.76
C MET A 81 2.37 -10.94 -7.25
N HIS A 82 3.09 -10.17 -6.44
CA HIS A 82 2.56 -8.95 -5.84
C HIS A 82 2.21 -7.88 -6.88
N GLY A 83 3.10 -7.65 -7.85
CA GLY A 83 2.88 -6.67 -8.93
C GLY A 83 1.71 -7.05 -9.83
N THR A 84 1.52 -8.34 -10.14
CA THR A 84 0.37 -8.84 -10.89
C THR A 84 -0.93 -8.66 -10.10
N HIS A 85 -0.92 -8.92 -8.79
CA HIS A 85 -2.08 -8.74 -7.92
C HIS A 85 -2.51 -7.28 -7.84
N VAL A 86 -1.55 -6.38 -7.60
CA VAL A 86 -1.77 -4.92 -7.59
C VAL A 86 -2.31 -4.43 -8.94
N SER A 87 -1.75 -4.91 -10.06
CA SER A 87 -2.20 -4.52 -11.40
C SER A 87 -3.63 -5.00 -11.70
N GLY A 88 -3.99 -6.21 -11.26
CA GLY A 88 -5.33 -6.76 -11.41
C GLY A 88 -6.40 -5.98 -10.65
N ILE A 89 -6.08 -5.42 -9.49
CA ILE A 89 -6.98 -4.53 -8.75
C ILE A 89 -7.28 -3.26 -9.58
N ILE A 90 -6.28 -2.70 -10.25
CA ILE A 90 -6.45 -1.50 -11.06
C ILE A 90 -7.28 -1.80 -12.30
N CYS A 91 -6.93 -2.83 -13.08
CA CYS A 91 -7.44 -2.97 -14.45
C CYS A 91 -7.64 -4.41 -14.95
N ALA A 92 -7.91 -5.38 -14.07
CA ALA A 92 -8.38 -6.69 -14.54
C ALA A 92 -9.61 -6.51 -15.46
N THR A 93 -9.63 -7.26 -16.56
CA THR A 93 -10.65 -7.13 -17.60
C THR A 93 -12.04 -7.35 -17.01
N ARG A 94 -12.88 -6.32 -17.08
CA ARG A 94 -14.21 -6.35 -16.49
C ARG A 94 -15.18 -7.20 -17.31
N GLY A 95 -16.08 -7.93 -16.63
CA GLY A 95 -17.23 -8.58 -17.27
C GLY A 95 -16.92 -9.76 -18.19
N ASN A 96 -15.72 -10.33 -18.11
CA ASN A 96 -15.32 -11.51 -18.90
C ASN A 96 -15.73 -12.85 -18.24
N GLY A 97 -16.28 -12.81 -17.01
CA GLY A 97 -16.76 -13.97 -16.26
C GLY A 97 -15.67 -14.81 -15.58
N ILE A 98 -14.42 -14.32 -15.50
CA ILE A 98 -13.31 -14.98 -14.80
C ILE A 98 -12.60 -14.01 -13.85
N GLY A 99 -12.08 -14.50 -12.73
CA GLY A 99 -11.29 -13.66 -11.83
C GLY A 99 -12.06 -12.53 -11.16
N ASN A 100 -11.46 -11.33 -11.15
CA ASN A 100 -12.02 -10.10 -10.60
C ASN A 100 -12.21 -9.04 -11.69
N ASP A 101 -13.07 -8.07 -11.41
CA ASP A 101 -13.18 -6.83 -12.19
C ASP A 101 -12.22 -5.77 -11.60
N GLY A 102 -11.35 -5.18 -12.43
CA GLY A 102 -10.52 -4.05 -12.02
C GLY A 102 -11.35 -2.78 -11.77
N VAL A 103 -10.84 -1.86 -10.96
CA VAL A 103 -11.55 -0.60 -10.64
C VAL A 103 -11.72 0.28 -11.88
N ALA A 104 -10.68 0.40 -12.71
CA ALA A 104 -10.71 1.16 -13.95
C ALA A 104 -10.87 0.24 -15.17
N ASP A 105 -11.61 0.73 -16.15
CA ASP A 105 -11.64 0.15 -17.50
C ASP A 105 -10.83 1.04 -18.47
N ASN A 106 -10.29 0.45 -19.53
CA ASN A 106 -9.56 1.13 -20.60
C ASN A 106 -8.33 1.94 -20.12
N VAL A 107 -7.47 1.31 -19.31
CA VAL A 107 -6.19 1.87 -18.87
C VAL A 107 -5.03 0.96 -19.29
N GLN A 108 -3.84 1.54 -19.45
CA GLN A 108 -2.62 0.81 -19.74
C GLN A 108 -1.70 0.82 -18.52
N ILE A 109 -1.13 -0.34 -18.18
CA ILE A 109 -0.17 -0.46 -17.07
C ILE A 109 1.25 -0.35 -17.62
N MET A 110 2.03 0.57 -17.03
CA MET A 110 3.48 0.63 -17.21
C MET A 110 4.14 -0.04 -16.01
N THR A 111 4.63 -1.26 -16.21
CA THR A 111 5.30 -2.01 -15.14
C THR A 111 6.75 -1.57 -15.00
N LEU A 112 7.14 -1.15 -13.80
CA LEU A 112 8.52 -0.81 -13.45
C LEU A 112 8.96 -1.64 -12.25
N ARG A 113 9.95 -2.51 -12.46
CA ARG A 113 10.51 -3.35 -11.40
C ARG A 113 11.56 -2.56 -10.63
N ALA A 114 11.15 -1.94 -9.53
CA ALA A 114 12.02 -1.10 -8.69
C ALA A 114 12.25 -1.67 -7.27
N VAL A 115 11.57 -2.76 -6.92
CA VAL A 115 11.62 -3.38 -5.60
C VAL A 115 12.18 -4.81 -5.73
N PRO A 116 13.35 -5.11 -5.13
CA PRO A 116 13.90 -6.46 -5.07
C PRO A 116 13.26 -7.28 -3.94
N ASN A 117 13.65 -8.55 -3.78
CA ASN A 117 13.34 -9.32 -2.56
C ASN A 117 14.17 -8.73 -1.42
N GLY A 118 13.57 -7.80 -0.66
CA GLY A 118 14.23 -6.97 0.34
C GLY A 118 13.64 -5.55 0.34
N ASP A 119 14.32 -4.62 1.00
CA ASP A 119 13.88 -3.22 1.05
C ASP A 119 14.15 -2.50 -0.28
N GLU A 120 13.32 -1.49 -0.59
CA GLU A 120 13.44 -0.68 -1.78
C GLU A 120 14.69 0.21 -1.72
N ARG A 121 15.40 0.31 -2.85
CA ARG A 121 16.58 1.18 -2.97
C ARG A 121 16.14 2.54 -3.50
N ASP A 122 16.60 3.61 -2.85
CA ASP A 122 16.18 4.98 -3.20
C ASP A 122 16.52 5.37 -4.64
N LYS A 123 17.65 4.88 -5.17
CA LYS A 123 18.03 5.04 -6.58
C LYS A 123 16.98 4.46 -7.53
N ASP A 124 16.59 3.21 -7.29
CA ASP A 124 15.66 2.49 -8.15
C ASP A 124 14.25 3.13 -8.09
N ILE A 125 13.81 3.56 -6.90
CA ILE A 125 12.54 4.28 -6.74
C ILE A 125 12.57 5.65 -7.44
N ALA A 126 13.60 6.47 -7.22
CA ALA A 126 13.70 7.79 -7.83
C ALA A 126 13.76 7.71 -9.37
N LEU A 127 14.54 6.79 -9.91
CA LEU A 127 14.64 6.57 -11.36
C LEU A 127 13.35 5.98 -11.96
N ALA A 128 12.68 5.07 -11.25
CA ALA A 128 11.38 4.54 -11.68
C ALA A 128 10.31 5.64 -11.78
N ILE A 129 10.24 6.53 -10.77
CA ILE A 129 9.31 7.65 -10.80
C ILE A 129 9.59 8.55 -12.00
N ARG A 130 10.85 8.94 -12.22
CA ARG A 130 11.23 9.77 -13.37
C ARG A 130 10.89 9.09 -14.69
N TYR A 131 11.26 7.82 -14.84
CA TYR A 131 10.94 7.04 -16.03
C TYR A 131 9.43 6.99 -16.30
N ALA A 132 8.61 6.76 -15.27
CA ALA A 132 7.16 6.73 -15.41
C ALA A 132 6.61 8.07 -15.92
N VAL A 133 7.08 9.18 -15.36
CA VAL A 133 6.68 10.54 -15.76
C VAL A 133 7.11 10.80 -17.21
N ASP A 134 8.36 10.53 -17.56
CA ASP A 134 8.93 10.77 -18.88
C ASP A 134 8.25 9.93 -19.98
N ASN A 135 7.71 8.76 -19.61
CA ASN A 135 6.96 7.88 -20.50
C ASN A 135 5.44 8.10 -20.43
N GLY A 136 4.99 9.20 -19.81
CA GLY A 136 3.61 9.69 -19.91
C GLY A 136 2.62 9.11 -18.90
N ALA A 137 3.09 8.47 -17.81
CA ALA A 137 2.20 8.04 -16.74
C ALA A 137 1.47 9.25 -16.11
N LYS A 138 0.18 9.06 -15.76
CA LYS A 138 -0.62 10.07 -15.04
C LYS A 138 -0.92 9.68 -13.59
N VAL A 139 -0.82 8.38 -13.30
CA VAL A 139 -0.95 7.83 -11.95
C VAL A 139 0.22 6.86 -11.75
N ILE A 140 0.91 6.98 -10.62
CA ILE A 140 1.96 6.05 -10.20
C ILE A 140 1.48 5.39 -8.92
N ASN A 141 1.29 4.07 -8.95
CA ASN A 141 0.97 3.29 -7.76
C ASN A 141 2.26 2.78 -7.10
N MET A 142 2.44 3.10 -5.82
CA MET A 142 3.60 2.79 -5.00
C MET A 142 3.15 1.90 -3.83
N SER A 143 2.86 0.62 -4.14
CA SER A 143 2.44 -0.39 -3.15
C SER A 143 3.62 -1.00 -2.39
N PHE A 144 4.57 -0.17 -1.99
CA PHE A 144 5.84 -0.54 -1.36
C PHE A 144 6.13 0.49 -0.26
N GLY A 145 7.10 0.23 0.61
CA GLY A 145 7.50 1.21 1.62
C GLY A 145 8.42 0.66 2.70
N LYS A 146 9.21 1.55 3.28
CA LYS A 146 10.28 1.18 4.24
C LYS A 146 10.41 2.15 5.41
N SER A 147 11.04 1.68 6.47
CA SER A 147 11.30 2.47 7.69
C SER A 147 12.51 3.40 7.58
N TYR A 148 13.43 3.14 6.64
CA TYR A 148 14.67 3.88 6.49
C TYR A 148 14.96 4.25 5.03
N ALA A 149 15.27 5.53 4.79
CA ALA A 149 15.74 6.02 3.49
C ALA A 149 17.21 6.45 3.59
N GLN A 150 18.04 5.93 2.70
CA GLN A 150 19.47 6.24 2.60
C GLN A 150 19.69 7.56 1.86
N TYR A 151 18.90 7.81 0.82
CA TYR A 151 18.93 9.01 -0.03
C TYR A 151 17.53 9.64 -0.13
N PRO A 152 16.94 10.09 1.00
CA PRO A 152 15.58 10.64 1.03
C PRO A 152 15.40 11.87 0.13
N ASP A 153 16.47 12.66 -0.05
CA ASP A 153 16.42 13.87 -0.87
C ASP A 153 16.24 13.57 -2.36
N GLU A 154 16.86 12.51 -2.87
CA GLU A 154 16.76 12.11 -4.28
C GLU A 154 15.35 11.59 -4.61
N VAL A 155 14.75 10.83 -3.68
CA VAL A 155 13.36 10.37 -3.81
C VAL A 155 12.41 11.56 -3.74
N TYR A 156 12.63 12.51 -2.82
CA TYR A 156 11.87 13.75 -2.75
C TYR A 156 11.90 14.52 -4.08
N GLU A 157 13.08 14.72 -4.68
CA GLU A 157 13.19 15.44 -5.95
C GLU A 157 12.51 14.70 -7.11
N ALA A 158 12.52 13.37 -7.11
CA ALA A 158 11.79 12.58 -8.10
C ALA A 158 10.27 12.69 -7.92
N MET A 159 9.77 12.63 -6.68
CA MET A 159 8.34 12.82 -6.40
C MET A 159 7.90 14.25 -6.69
N LYS A 160 8.72 15.25 -6.34
CA LYS A 160 8.48 16.65 -6.71
C LYS A 160 8.41 16.81 -8.22
N TYR A 161 9.32 16.18 -8.96
CA TYR A 161 9.30 16.17 -10.42
C TYR A 161 7.99 15.56 -10.99
N ALA A 162 7.51 14.46 -10.42
CA ALA A 162 6.22 13.88 -10.81
C ALA A 162 5.04 14.83 -10.53
N SER A 163 5.04 15.46 -9.35
CA SER A 163 4.01 16.44 -8.99
C SER A 163 4.02 17.66 -9.90
N ASP A 164 5.20 18.20 -10.23
CA ASP A 164 5.35 19.35 -11.13
C ASP A 164 4.91 19.03 -12.58
N ASN A 165 4.88 17.74 -12.96
CA ASN A 165 4.43 17.25 -14.27
C ASN A 165 2.99 16.72 -14.28
N ASP A 166 2.17 17.09 -13.28
CA ASP A 166 0.76 16.68 -13.16
C ASP A 166 0.59 15.16 -13.13
N VAL A 167 1.40 14.47 -12.33
CA VAL A 167 1.33 13.02 -12.09
C VAL A 167 0.98 12.76 -10.63
N LEU A 168 -0.10 12.00 -10.40
CA LEU A 168 -0.55 11.64 -9.06
C LEU A 168 0.14 10.36 -8.59
N MET A 169 0.80 10.42 -7.45
CA MET A 169 1.41 9.27 -6.79
C MET A 169 0.49 8.75 -5.69
N ILE A 170 0.23 7.45 -5.68
CA ILE A 170 -0.60 6.77 -4.69
C ILE A 170 0.29 5.80 -3.92
N HIS A 171 0.49 6.06 -2.63
CA HIS A 171 1.41 5.33 -1.76
C HIS A 171 0.64 4.48 -0.74
N ALA A 172 1.08 3.25 -0.50
CA ALA A 172 0.55 2.42 0.58
C ALA A 172 1.09 2.91 1.93
N ALA A 173 0.26 2.99 2.98
CA ALA A 173 0.71 3.48 4.29
C ALA A 173 1.68 2.52 5.00
N GLY A 174 1.71 1.24 4.62
CA GLY A 174 2.45 0.16 5.30
C GLY A 174 1.56 -0.70 6.20
N ASN A 175 2.10 -1.83 6.66
CA ASN A 175 1.33 -2.92 7.29
C ASN A 175 1.85 -3.26 8.70
N ASP A 176 2.44 -2.29 9.38
CA ASP A 176 3.11 -2.45 10.67
C ASP A 176 2.26 -1.95 11.83
N HIS A 177 0.95 -1.70 11.63
CA HIS A 177 0.00 -1.21 12.64
C HIS A 177 0.50 0.01 13.44
N LYS A 178 1.27 0.89 12.80
CA LYS A 178 1.95 2.04 13.42
C LYS A 178 1.34 3.38 13.03
N ASP A 179 1.55 4.36 13.91
CA ASP A 179 1.30 5.76 13.64
C ASP A 179 2.48 6.39 12.87
N ILE A 180 2.31 6.57 11.56
CA ILE A 180 3.35 7.09 10.67
C ILE A 180 3.55 8.61 10.80
N ASP A 181 2.75 9.31 11.61
CA ASP A 181 3.08 10.67 12.05
C ASP A 181 4.27 10.68 13.02
N THR A 182 4.58 9.54 13.66
CA THR A 182 5.66 9.39 14.64
C THR A 182 6.73 8.36 14.23
N GLU A 183 6.34 7.34 13.47
CA GLU A 183 7.23 6.31 12.92
C GLU A 183 7.11 6.30 11.39
N PRO A 184 7.86 7.16 10.67
CA PRO A 184 7.65 7.38 9.24
C PRO A 184 7.77 6.12 8.39
N ASN A 185 6.92 6.02 7.37
CA ASN A 185 7.04 5.08 6.27
C ASN A 185 7.42 5.86 5.00
N PHE A 186 8.49 5.44 4.32
CA PHE A 186 9.03 6.11 3.15
C PHE A 186 8.60 5.43 1.84
N PRO A 187 8.32 6.20 0.77
CA PRO A 187 8.39 7.66 0.69
C PRO A 187 7.31 8.38 1.53
N LYS A 188 7.71 9.46 2.21
CA LYS A 188 6.80 10.31 3.00
C LYS A 188 6.44 11.58 2.24
N VAL A 189 5.38 12.27 2.66
CA VAL A 189 5.00 13.58 2.09
C VAL A 189 5.74 14.73 2.78
N HIS A 190 5.90 14.62 4.11
CA HIS A 190 6.48 15.67 4.95
C HIS A 190 7.98 15.44 5.18
N TYR A 191 8.82 16.25 4.53
CA TYR A 191 10.27 16.28 4.75
C TYR A 191 10.68 17.54 5.50
N ASP A 192 11.55 17.38 6.49
CA ASP A 192 11.99 18.50 7.33
C ASP A 192 12.69 19.57 6.49
N GLY A 193 12.22 20.82 6.61
CA GLY A 193 12.76 21.96 5.87
C GLY A 193 12.40 22.01 4.38
N LYS A 194 11.50 21.14 3.90
CA LYS A 194 11.04 21.09 2.51
C LYS A 194 9.54 21.36 2.42
N ALA A 195 9.10 21.80 1.25
CA ALA A 195 7.67 21.94 0.96
C ALA A 195 7.03 20.57 0.73
N ASP A 196 5.79 20.41 1.18
CA ASP A 196 4.99 19.21 0.92
C ASP A 196 4.77 19.02 -0.57
N ILE A 197 4.69 17.76 -1.00
CA ILE A 197 4.45 17.40 -2.40
C ILE A 197 2.94 17.28 -2.63
N ASP A 198 2.40 18.18 -3.46
CA ASP A 198 0.96 18.33 -3.70
C ASP A 198 0.27 17.05 -4.19
N LEU A 199 0.87 16.33 -5.14
CA LEU A 199 0.26 15.19 -5.84
C LEU A 199 0.67 13.82 -5.30
N VAL A 200 0.65 13.66 -3.98
CA VAL A 200 0.80 12.36 -3.30
C VAL A 200 -0.46 12.06 -2.49
N LEU A 201 -0.90 10.80 -2.49
CA LEU A 201 -1.93 10.27 -1.58
C LEU A 201 -1.39 9.04 -0.84
N THR A 202 -1.40 9.06 0.48
CA THR A 202 -1.05 7.91 1.32
C THR A 202 -2.30 7.18 1.78
N ILE A 203 -2.37 5.88 1.53
CA ILE A 203 -3.61 5.09 1.62
C ILE A 203 -3.54 4.08 2.76
N GLY A 204 -4.46 4.22 3.72
CA GLY A 204 -4.72 3.22 4.76
C GLY A 204 -5.63 2.09 4.27
N ALA A 205 -5.62 0.94 4.94
CA ALA A 205 -6.43 -0.21 4.58
C ALA A 205 -7.69 -0.32 5.44
N SER A 206 -8.84 -0.40 4.79
CA SER A 206 -10.13 -0.71 5.41
C SER A 206 -10.56 -2.16 5.13
N THR A 207 -11.56 -2.63 5.87
CA THR A 207 -12.11 -3.97 5.73
C THR A 207 -13.59 -3.92 5.30
N ARG A 208 -14.20 -5.10 5.11
CA ARG A 208 -15.64 -5.26 4.91
C ARG A 208 -16.47 -5.12 6.20
N TYR A 209 -15.82 -5.18 7.37
CA TYR A 209 -16.47 -5.23 8.66
C TYR A 209 -16.72 -3.83 9.16
N LEU A 210 -17.97 -3.39 9.12
CA LEU A 210 -18.29 -2.03 9.55
C LEU A 210 -18.10 -1.87 11.06
N ASN A 211 -18.68 -2.76 11.86
CA ASN A 211 -18.66 -2.65 13.31
C ASN A 211 -17.37 -3.25 13.88
N ALA A 212 -16.84 -2.62 14.94
CA ALA A 212 -15.74 -3.17 15.71
C ALA A 212 -16.19 -4.42 16.47
N ASP A 213 -15.45 -5.52 16.30
CA ASP A 213 -15.51 -6.72 17.11
C ASP A 213 -14.10 -6.99 17.68
N PRO A 214 -13.80 -6.48 18.88
CA PRO A 214 -12.51 -6.70 19.53
C PRO A 214 -12.18 -8.18 19.74
N ALA A 215 -13.20 -9.03 19.93
CA ALA A 215 -12.97 -10.46 20.13
C ALA A 215 -12.52 -11.16 18.85
N ALA A 216 -12.97 -10.68 17.69
CA ALA A 216 -12.53 -11.15 16.39
C ALA A 216 -11.31 -10.38 15.84
N GLY A 217 -10.95 -9.23 16.45
CA GLY A 217 -9.96 -8.31 15.88
C GLY A 217 -10.43 -7.66 14.57
N GLU A 218 -11.75 -7.63 14.34
CA GLU A 218 -12.36 -7.15 13.10
C GLU A 218 -12.97 -5.77 13.28
N GLY A 219 -12.93 -4.94 12.24
CA GLY A 219 -13.52 -3.61 12.25
C GLY A 219 -13.18 -2.84 10.98
N LEU A 220 -13.71 -1.63 10.84
CA LEU A 220 -13.59 -0.88 9.58
C LEU A 220 -12.13 -0.61 9.20
N ALA A 221 -11.29 -0.28 10.18
CA ALA A 221 -9.84 -0.19 9.99
C ALA A 221 -9.23 -1.60 10.03
N ALA A 222 -8.40 -1.94 9.03
CA ALA A 222 -7.67 -3.20 9.08
C ALA A 222 -6.62 -3.14 10.19
N GLY A 223 -6.59 -4.15 11.07
CA GLY A 223 -5.70 -4.15 12.24
C GLY A 223 -4.20 -4.06 11.91
N PHE A 224 -3.78 -4.47 10.72
CA PHE A 224 -2.41 -4.33 10.23
C PHE A 224 -2.08 -2.94 9.65
N SER A 225 -3.09 -2.12 9.32
CA SER A 225 -2.85 -0.87 8.59
C SER A 225 -2.04 0.10 9.43
N ASN A 226 -1.01 0.68 8.83
CA ASN A 226 -0.47 1.94 9.32
C ASN A 226 -1.53 3.04 9.20
N TYR A 227 -1.45 4.01 10.10
CA TYR A 227 -2.37 5.13 10.21
C TYR A 227 -1.62 6.41 10.56
N GLY A 228 -2.26 7.57 10.45
CA GLY A 228 -1.64 8.85 10.82
C GLY A 228 -2.59 10.00 10.53
N LYS A 229 -2.89 10.83 11.55
CA LYS A 229 -3.86 11.92 11.41
C LYS A 229 -3.39 12.99 10.43
N LYS A 230 -2.09 13.09 10.20
CA LYS A 230 -1.46 14.06 9.30
C LYS A 230 -0.90 13.42 8.03
N SER A 231 -0.48 12.16 8.10
CA SER A 231 0.28 11.52 7.01
C SER A 231 -0.53 10.55 6.15
N VAL A 232 -1.65 10.02 6.64
CA VAL A 232 -2.57 9.15 5.86
C VAL A 232 -3.74 9.97 5.38
N ASP A 233 -3.95 10.04 4.06
CA ASP A 233 -4.98 10.90 3.48
C ASP A 233 -6.38 10.29 3.59
N ILE A 234 -6.54 9.04 3.15
CA ILE A 234 -7.83 8.34 3.02
C ILE A 234 -7.61 6.83 3.11
N PHE A 235 -8.67 6.08 3.43
CA PHE A 235 -8.65 4.62 3.46
C PHE A 235 -9.29 4.01 2.20
N ALA A 236 -8.90 2.79 1.87
CA ALA A 236 -9.55 1.97 0.83
C ALA A 236 -9.53 0.49 1.20
N PRO A 237 -10.41 -0.36 0.61
CA PRO A 237 -10.46 -1.78 0.92
C PRO A 237 -9.11 -2.47 0.70
N GLY A 238 -8.58 -3.12 1.74
CA GLY A 238 -7.28 -3.78 1.70
C GLY A 238 -7.21 -5.13 2.42
N LEU A 239 -8.30 -5.59 3.05
CA LEU A 239 -8.38 -6.92 3.68
C LEU A 239 -9.03 -7.93 2.73
N GLU A 240 -8.39 -9.09 2.56
CA GLU A 240 -8.89 -10.23 1.78
C GLU A 240 -9.36 -9.85 0.36
N ILE A 241 -8.47 -9.15 -0.36
CA ILE A 241 -8.71 -8.68 -1.73
C ILE A 241 -8.32 -9.78 -2.70
N TYR A 242 -9.31 -10.26 -3.45
CA TYR A 242 -9.14 -11.26 -4.50
C TYR A 242 -8.69 -10.59 -5.82
N SER A 243 -7.55 -11.02 -6.36
CA SER A 243 -7.06 -10.51 -7.65
C SER A 243 -6.15 -11.49 -8.39
N THR A 244 -5.74 -11.10 -9.60
CA THR A 244 -4.90 -11.88 -10.51
C THR A 244 -3.51 -12.13 -9.94
N VAL A 245 -2.97 -13.33 -10.10
CA VAL A 245 -1.55 -13.63 -9.88
C VAL A 245 -1.00 -14.36 -11.12
N PRO A 246 0.33 -14.53 -11.27
CA PRO A 246 0.90 -15.22 -12.43
C PRO A 246 0.33 -16.63 -12.65
N ASP A 247 0.53 -17.15 -13.87
CA ASP A 247 0.10 -18.48 -14.30
C ASP A 247 -1.42 -18.71 -14.30
N ASP A 248 -2.20 -17.71 -14.78
CA ASP A 248 -3.67 -17.77 -14.89
C ASP A 248 -4.38 -18.10 -13.57
N LYS A 249 -3.79 -17.68 -12.45
CA LYS A 249 -4.31 -17.92 -11.10
C LYS A 249 -4.84 -16.64 -10.47
N TYR A 250 -5.51 -16.83 -9.34
CA TYR A 250 -6.06 -15.76 -8.53
C TYR A 250 -5.85 -16.09 -7.06
N LEU A 251 -5.67 -15.05 -6.26
CA LEU A 251 -5.41 -15.19 -4.83
C LEU A 251 -6.05 -14.05 -4.05
N SER A 252 -6.56 -14.37 -2.86
CA SER A 252 -6.93 -13.37 -1.86
C SER A 252 -5.70 -13.00 -1.04
N THR A 253 -5.34 -11.71 -1.05
CA THR A 253 -4.23 -11.18 -0.24
C THR A 253 -4.72 -9.96 0.55
N GLN A 254 -3.89 -9.46 1.45
CA GLN A 254 -4.23 -8.30 2.27
C GLN A 254 -3.04 -7.37 2.47
N GLY A 255 -3.33 -6.08 2.59
CA GLY A 255 -2.33 -5.05 2.82
C GLY A 255 -2.81 -3.69 2.33
N THR A 256 -2.16 -2.64 2.82
CA THR A 256 -2.24 -1.31 2.21
C THR A 256 -1.75 -1.32 0.76
N SER A 257 -0.91 -2.29 0.39
CA SER A 257 -0.54 -2.60 -1.00
C SER A 257 -1.74 -2.95 -1.89
N MET A 258 -2.86 -3.43 -1.34
CA MET A 258 -4.11 -3.72 -2.07
C MET A 258 -5.09 -2.55 -2.00
N ALA A 259 -5.00 -1.72 -0.95
CA ALA A 259 -5.79 -0.49 -0.82
C ALA A 259 -5.31 0.62 -1.78
N ALA A 260 -4.01 0.82 -1.91
CA ALA A 260 -3.41 1.80 -2.83
C ALA A 260 -3.90 1.65 -4.30
N PRO A 261 -3.87 0.45 -4.92
CA PRO A 261 -4.32 0.29 -6.30
C PRO A 261 -5.82 0.51 -6.49
N MET A 262 -6.64 0.36 -5.45
CA MET A 262 -8.06 0.74 -5.52
C MET A 262 -8.19 2.25 -5.80
N VAL A 263 -7.42 3.07 -5.07
CA VAL A 263 -7.41 4.54 -5.24
C VAL A 263 -6.73 4.94 -6.54
N ALA A 264 -5.66 4.25 -6.94
CA ALA A 264 -5.03 4.46 -8.25
C ALA A 264 -6.01 4.17 -9.39
N GLY A 265 -6.82 3.11 -9.28
CA GLY A 265 -7.90 2.81 -10.19
C GLY A 265 -8.98 3.89 -10.22
N VAL A 266 -9.39 4.44 -9.07
CA VAL A 266 -10.34 5.57 -9.03
C VAL A 266 -9.77 6.78 -9.78
N ALA A 267 -8.50 7.13 -9.53
CA ALA A 267 -7.85 8.25 -10.20
C ALA A 267 -7.75 8.04 -11.71
N ALA A 268 -7.37 6.83 -12.14
CA ALA A 268 -7.26 6.48 -13.55
C ALA A 268 -8.64 6.49 -14.26
N LEU A 269 -9.68 6.00 -13.60
CA LEU A 269 -11.05 6.02 -14.12
C LEU A 269 -11.59 7.45 -14.27
N ILE A 270 -11.37 8.33 -13.28
CA ILE A 270 -11.73 9.74 -13.42
C ILE A 270 -10.98 10.38 -14.59
N LYS A 271 -9.67 10.15 -14.68
CA LYS A 271 -8.84 10.76 -15.73
C LYS A 271 -9.20 10.24 -17.13
N SER A 272 -9.62 8.98 -17.27
CA SER A 272 -10.01 8.41 -18.56
C SER A 272 -11.32 9.00 -19.09
N TYR A 273 -12.31 9.23 -18.22
CA TYR A 273 -13.59 9.86 -18.59
C TYR A 273 -13.50 11.39 -18.72
N TYR A 274 -12.66 12.03 -17.88
CA TYR A 274 -12.55 13.48 -17.78
C TYR A 274 -11.10 13.97 -17.97
N PRO A 275 -10.51 13.78 -19.17
CA PRO A 275 -9.07 13.99 -19.39
C PRO A 275 -8.59 15.43 -19.19
N LYS A 276 -9.50 16.40 -19.19
CA LYS A 276 -9.21 17.82 -18.94
C LYS A 276 -9.01 18.17 -17.46
N LEU A 277 -9.47 17.33 -16.53
CA LEU A 277 -9.22 17.55 -15.11
C LEU A 277 -7.72 17.40 -14.83
N THR A 278 -7.15 18.34 -14.07
CA THR A 278 -5.77 18.21 -13.58
C THR A 278 -5.71 17.12 -12.51
N MET A 279 -4.54 16.51 -12.31
CA MET A 279 -4.39 15.52 -11.24
C MET A 279 -4.59 16.12 -9.85
N LYS A 280 -4.41 17.44 -9.70
CA LYS A 280 -4.81 18.18 -8.48
C LYS A 280 -6.32 18.15 -8.26
N GLN A 281 -7.12 18.36 -9.31
CA GLN A 281 -8.58 18.23 -9.23
C GLN A 281 -9.00 16.78 -8.98
N VAL A 282 -8.34 15.80 -9.60
CA VAL A 282 -8.60 14.37 -9.35
C VAL A 282 -8.33 14.01 -7.88
N LYS A 283 -7.19 14.43 -7.33
CA LYS A 283 -6.87 14.27 -5.90
C LYS A 283 -7.94 14.90 -5.01
N GLN A 284 -8.33 16.14 -5.31
CA GLN A 284 -9.37 16.84 -4.56
C GLN A 284 -10.69 16.07 -4.56
N ILE A 285 -11.14 15.61 -5.72
CA ILE A 285 -12.36 14.81 -5.87
C ILE A 285 -12.30 13.58 -4.96
N ILE A 286 -11.23 12.78 -5.04
CA ILE A 286 -11.08 11.56 -4.25
C ILE A 286 -11.22 11.84 -2.73
N LEU A 287 -10.57 12.89 -2.23
CA LEU A 287 -10.60 13.26 -0.82
C LEU A 287 -11.93 13.84 -0.36
N GLU A 288 -12.60 14.62 -1.21
CA GLU A 288 -13.89 15.23 -0.89
C GLU A 288 -15.03 14.20 -0.87
N THR A 289 -15.02 13.25 -1.79
CA THR A 289 -16.17 12.38 -2.07
C THR A 289 -16.14 11.02 -1.39
N GLY A 290 -15.08 10.70 -0.63
CA GLY A 290 -15.04 9.51 0.22
C GLY A 290 -16.23 9.48 1.20
N VAL A 291 -16.66 8.27 1.57
CA VAL A 291 -17.70 8.08 2.60
C VAL A 291 -17.10 8.40 3.95
N ASP A 292 -17.75 9.32 4.68
CA ASP A 292 -17.31 9.79 5.98
C ASP A 292 -17.64 8.80 7.08
N TYR A 293 -16.60 8.35 7.77
CA TYR A 293 -16.68 7.50 8.95
C TYR A 293 -15.99 8.15 10.14
N SER A 294 -15.75 9.47 10.12
CA SER A 294 -14.91 10.15 11.12
C SER A 294 -15.31 9.86 12.57
N ASP A 295 -16.61 9.84 12.84
CA ASP A 295 -17.18 9.56 14.18
C ASP A 295 -17.43 8.07 14.44
N HIS A 296 -17.19 7.20 13.46
CA HIS A 296 -17.40 5.76 13.58
C HIS A 296 -16.33 5.14 14.47
N GLU A 297 -16.77 4.35 15.44
CA GLU A 297 -15.88 3.72 16.42
C GLU A 297 -15.24 2.46 15.84
N VAL A 298 -13.91 2.39 15.92
CA VAL A 298 -13.10 1.29 15.37
C VAL A 298 -12.05 0.83 16.37
N ILE A 299 -11.59 -0.40 16.19
CA ILE A 299 -10.38 -0.88 16.86
C ILE A 299 -9.20 -0.09 16.29
N LEU A 300 -8.42 0.55 17.17
CA LEU A 300 -7.22 1.25 16.75
C LEU A 300 -6.15 0.22 16.34
N PRO A 301 -5.53 0.35 15.15
CA PRO A 301 -4.50 -0.59 14.73
C PRO A 301 -3.38 -0.74 15.77
N GLY A 302 -2.98 -1.98 16.06
CA GLY A 302 -1.91 -2.30 17.01
C GLY A 302 -2.27 -2.06 18.50
N GLN A 303 -3.51 -1.70 18.82
CA GLN A 303 -3.99 -1.49 20.19
C GLN A 303 -5.20 -2.39 20.45
N ASP A 304 -4.90 -3.65 20.77
CA ASP A 304 -5.90 -4.66 21.14
C ASP A 304 -6.91 -4.08 22.16
N ASP A 305 -8.20 -4.26 21.89
CA ASP A 305 -9.34 -3.82 22.70
C ASP A 305 -9.55 -2.30 22.86
N LYS A 306 -8.70 -1.45 22.27
CA LYS A 306 -8.88 0.00 22.36
C LYS A 306 -9.65 0.54 21.17
N LEU A 307 -10.83 1.07 21.49
CA LEU A 307 -11.69 1.74 20.54
C LEU A 307 -11.34 3.22 20.42
N GLY A 308 -11.50 3.76 19.21
CA GLY A 308 -11.36 5.18 18.93
C GLY A 308 -12.08 5.58 17.64
N PRO A 309 -12.24 6.89 17.38
CA PRO A 309 -12.88 7.36 16.17
C PRO A 309 -12.00 7.07 14.95
N PHE A 310 -12.57 6.52 13.89
CA PHE A 310 -11.86 6.27 12.63
C PHE A 310 -11.27 7.56 12.03
N GLY A 311 -11.89 8.71 12.31
CA GLY A 311 -11.39 10.03 11.96
C GLY A 311 -10.04 10.38 12.62
N SER A 312 -9.58 9.64 13.61
CA SER A 312 -8.23 9.80 14.18
C SER A 312 -7.14 9.11 13.34
N LEU A 313 -7.50 8.20 12.42
CA LEU A 313 -6.56 7.36 11.67
C LEU A 313 -6.08 7.97 10.36
N SER A 314 -6.76 9.00 9.85
CA SER A 314 -6.41 9.71 8.61
C SER A 314 -6.84 11.17 8.65
N ILE A 315 -6.29 11.98 7.74
CA ILE A 315 -6.67 13.37 7.51
C ILE A 315 -8.19 13.46 7.30
N THR A 316 -8.73 12.65 6.39
CA THR A 316 -10.14 12.75 5.98
C THR A 316 -11.10 11.98 6.87
N GLY A 317 -10.69 10.91 7.53
CA GLY A 317 -11.61 9.99 8.22
C GLY A 317 -12.56 9.26 7.28
N LYS A 318 -12.20 9.16 5.98
CA LYS A 318 -13.07 8.63 4.93
C LYS A 318 -12.54 7.33 4.33
N VAL A 319 -13.45 6.58 3.71
CA VAL A 319 -13.15 5.48 2.80
C VAL A 319 -13.49 5.89 1.37
N VAL A 320 -12.61 5.61 0.41
CA VAL A 320 -12.79 5.99 -1.00
C VAL A 320 -14.11 5.47 -1.59
N ASN A 321 -14.75 6.27 -2.45
CA ASN A 321 -16.00 5.90 -3.11
C ASN A 321 -15.98 6.33 -4.59
N VAL A 322 -15.95 5.35 -5.49
CA VAL A 322 -15.87 5.57 -6.94
C VAL A 322 -17.09 6.29 -7.50
N TYR A 323 -18.29 5.91 -7.04
CA TYR A 323 -19.54 6.47 -7.55
C TYR A 323 -19.63 7.97 -7.27
N ASN A 324 -19.44 8.37 -6.01
CA ASN A 324 -19.47 9.78 -5.60
C ASN A 324 -18.36 10.58 -6.33
N ALA A 325 -17.18 9.97 -6.50
CA ALA A 325 -16.06 10.60 -7.18
C ALA A 325 -16.39 10.90 -8.66
N LEU A 326 -17.03 9.97 -9.37
CA LEU A 326 -17.45 10.18 -10.76
C LEU A 326 -18.55 11.24 -10.90
N GLN A 327 -19.51 11.29 -9.96
CA GLN A 327 -20.52 12.34 -9.96
C GLN A 327 -19.87 13.73 -9.81
N LYS A 328 -18.93 13.87 -8.86
CA LYS A 328 -18.22 15.13 -8.65
C LYS A 328 -17.32 15.51 -9.83
N ALA A 329 -16.67 14.52 -10.44
CA ALA A 329 -15.86 14.73 -11.63
C ALA A 329 -16.72 15.23 -12.81
N GLU A 330 -17.92 14.68 -12.99
CA GLU A 330 -18.87 15.15 -14.01
C GLU A 330 -19.23 16.62 -13.78
N GLU A 331 -19.58 16.99 -12.54
CA GLU A 331 -19.89 18.37 -12.15
C GLU A 331 -18.73 19.34 -12.42
N MET A 332 -17.51 18.95 -12.06
CA MET A 332 -16.31 19.78 -12.26
C MET A 332 -15.84 19.86 -13.72
N SER A 333 -16.29 18.94 -14.57
CA SER A 333 -15.90 18.88 -15.99
C SER A 333 -16.81 19.67 -16.93
N LYS A 334 -17.99 20.10 -16.45
CA LYS A 334 -18.95 20.94 -17.17
C LYS A 334 -18.47 22.39 -17.24
#